data_AF-A0A9D6QZH0-F1
#
_entry.id   AF-A0A9D6QZH0-F1
#
_cell.length_a   1.000
_cell.length_b   1.000
_cell.length_c   1.000
_cell.angle_alpha   90.00
_cell.angle_beta   90.00
_cell.angle_gamma   90.00
#
_symmetry.space_group_name_H-M   'P 1'
#
loop_
_entity.id
_entity.type
_entity.pdbx_description
1 polymer ?
#
loop_
_entity_poly.entity_id
_entity_poly.type
_entity_poly.pdbx_seq_one_letter_code
_entity_poly.pdbx_strand_id
1 'polypeptide(L)' 'DPIVTEVAPLKEFFIAEDYHQEYFAHNPNQPYCQMVVAPKVAKFRKKFLDQLRA' A
#
# COMPACT_ATOMS: atom_id res chain seq x y z
N ASP A 1 18.76 -13.05 2.67
CA ASP A 1 17.69 -13.32 1.70
C ASP A 1 17.92 -12.52 0.42
N PRO A 2 17.81 -13.15 -0.76
CA PRO A 2 18.01 -12.47 -2.05
C PRO A 2 16.77 -11.65 -2.47
N ILE A 3 16.99 -10.65 -3.32
CA ILE A 3 15.90 -9.88 -3.96
C ILE A 3 15.34 -10.69 -5.13
N VAL A 4 14.02 -10.86 -5.18
CA VAL A 4 13.30 -11.73 -6.15
C VAL A 4 12.34 -10.96 -7.07
N THR A 5 12.51 -9.64 -7.20
CA THR A 5 11.64 -8.78 -8.02
C THR A 5 11.80 -9.04 -9.52
N GLU A 6 10.67 -9.26 -10.21
CA GLU A 6 10.62 -9.35 -11.68
C GLU A 6 10.72 -7.95 -12.33
N VAL A 7 11.56 -7.83 -13.36
CA VAL A 7 11.67 -6.61 -14.18
C VAL A 7 11.32 -6.97 -15.62
N ALA A 8 10.11 -6.61 -16.06
CA ALA A 8 9.57 -6.95 -17.37
C ALA A 8 8.72 -5.80 -17.95
N PRO A 9 8.54 -5.73 -19.28
CA PRO A 9 7.61 -4.78 -19.90
C PRO A 9 6.16 -5.04 -19.49
N LEU A 10 5.39 -3.98 -19.23
CA LEU A 10 3.94 -4.07 -19.02
C LEU A 10 3.27 -4.54 -20.33
N LYS A 11 2.45 -5.58 -20.24
CA LYS A 11 1.66 -6.09 -21.38
C LYS A 11 0.27 -5.48 -21.40
N GLU A 12 -0.53 -5.83 -20.39
CA GLU A 12 -1.91 -5.39 -20.22
C GLU A 12 -2.18 -5.14 -18.73
N PHE A 13 -3.08 -4.21 -18.43
CA PHE A 13 -3.49 -3.88 -17.07
C PHE A 13 -5.02 -3.87 -16.99
N PHE A 14 -5.57 -4.58 -16.02
CA PHE A 14 -7.00 -4.64 -15.77
C PHE A 14 -7.29 -3.96 -14.44
N ILE A 15 -8.18 -2.97 -14.44
CA ILE A 15 -8.60 -2.26 -13.24
C ILE A 15 -9.36 -3.24 -12.35
N ALA A 16 -8.97 -3.31 -11.07
CA ALA A 16 -9.69 -4.07 -10.06
C ALA A 16 -11.03 -3.39 -9.72
N GLU A 17 -11.96 -4.18 -9.18
CA GLU A 17 -13.31 -3.75 -8.81
C GLU A 17 -13.30 -2.51 -7.89
N ASP A 18 -14.34 -1.69 -7.97
CA ASP A 18 -14.42 -0.41 -7.27
C ASP A 18 -14.21 -0.53 -5.74
N TYR A 19 -14.70 -1.61 -5.13
CA TYR A 19 -14.53 -1.83 -3.69
C TYR A 19 -13.09 -2.13 -3.28
N HIS A 20 -12.21 -2.50 -4.22
CA HIS A 20 -10.77 -2.64 -3.96
C HIS A 20 -10.03 -1.29 -3.97
N GLN A 21 -10.63 -0.26 -4.53
CA GLN A 21 -10.03 1.07 -4.61
C GLN A 21 -10.05 1.75 -3.23
N GLU A 22 -8.92 2.36 -2.86
CA GLU A 22 -8.73 3.03 -1.57
C GLU A 22 -9.13 2.16 -0.36
N TYR A 23 -8.94 0.83 -0.46
CA TYR A 23 -9.48 -0.13 0.49
C TYR A 23 -9.15 0.19 1.96
N PHE A 24 -7.92 0.59 2.24
CA PHE A 24 -7.50 0.94 3.60
C PHE A 24 -8.19 2.20 4.14
N ALA A 25 -8.43 3.19 3.27
CA ALA A 25 -9.12 4.43 3.66
C ALA A 25 -10.60 4.15 3.96
N HIS A 26 -11.24 3.32 3.16
CA HIS A 26 -12.65 2.94 3.33
C HIS A 26 -12.88 1.90 4.44
N ASN A 27 -11.87 1.07 4.74
CA ASN A 27 -12.00 -0.05 5.67
C ASN A 27 -10.86 -0.07 6.72
N PRO A 28 -10.62 1.03 7.45
CA PRO A 28 -9.44 1.15 8.30
C PRO A 28 -9.45 0.12 9.44
N ASN A 29 -10.63 -0.24 9.95
CA ASN A 29 -10.79 -1.13 11.10
C ASN A 29 -10.79 -2.62 10.74
N GLN A 30 -10.65 -2.99 9.46
CA GLN A 30 -10.54 -4.40 9.09
C GLN A 30 -9.28 -5.02 9.71
N PRO A 31 -9.34 -6.27 10.24
CA PRO A 31 -8.18 -6.89 10.89
C PRO A 31 -6.94 -6.92 10.00
N TYR A 32 -7.12 -7.18 8.70
CA TYR A 32 -6.03 -7.11 7.73
C TYR A 32 -5.38 -5.73 7.68
N CYS A 33 -6.18 -4.68 7.61
CA CYS A 33 -5.72 -3.29 7.58
C CYS A 33 -4.90 -2.94 8.83
N GLN A 34 -5.39 -3.34 10.01
CA GLN A 34 -4.74 -3.07 11.28
C GLN A 34 -3.42 -3.83 11.44
N MET A 35 -3.39 -5.11 11.07
CA MET A 35 -2.23 -5.96 11.31
C MET A 35 -1.14 -5.82 10.24
N VAL A 36 -1.51 -5.46 9.01
CA VAL A 36 -0.60 -5.50 7.85
C VAL A 36 -0.33 -4.11 7.27
N VAL A 37 -1.35 -3.28 7.09
CA VAL A 37 -1.23 -2.01 6.35
C VAL A 37 -0.83 -0.87 7.29
N ALA A 38 -1.51 -0.72 8.42
CA ALA A 38 -1.28 0.36 9.37
C ALA A 38 0.20 0.46 9.85
N PRO A 39 0.91 -0.64 10.18
CA PRO A 39 2.31 -0.58 10.55
C PRO A 39 3.22 -0.08 9.41
N LYS A 40 2.89 -0.44 8.15
CA LYS A 40 3.66 0.01 6.97
C LYS A 40 3.48 1.51 6.74
N VAL A 41 2.24 2.00 6.86
CA VAL A 41 1.93 3.44 6.74
C VAL A 41 2.59 4.23 7.87
N ALA A 42 2.52 3.74 9.10
CA ALA A 42 3.19 4.37 10.25
C ALA A 42 4.72 4.43 10.05
N LYS A 43 5.33 3.35 9.56
CA LYS A 43 6.76 3.32 9.22
C LYS A 43 7.12 4.34 8.14
N PHE A 44 6.30 4.47 7.10
CA PHE A 44 6.50 5.47 6.06
C PHE A 44 6.43 6.89 6.63
N ARG A 45 5.35 7.21 7.34
CA ARG A 45 5.16 8.53 7.97
C ARG A 45 6.31 8.89 8.91
N LYS A 46 6.76 7.94 9.74
CA LYS A 46 7.90 8.16 10.64
C LYS A 46 9.20 8.46 9.87
N LYS A 47 9.44 7.77 8.75
CA LYS A 47 10.68 7.91 7.99
C LYS A 47 10.73 9.19 7.15
N PHE A 48 9.58 9.65 6.67
CA PHE A 48 9.48 10.74 5.69
C PHE A 48 8.67 11.93 6.21
N LEU A 49 8.54 12.07 7.53
CA LEU A 49 7.70 13.09 8.17
C LEU A 49 7.94 14.49 7.60
N ASP A 50 9.21 14.88 7.46
CA ASP A 50 9.63 16.21 7.00
C ASP A 50 9.37 16.45 5.50
N GLN A 51 9.09 15.39 4.74
CA GLN A 51 8.83 15.45 3.29
C GLN A 51 7.33 15.33 2.98
N LEU A 52 6.49 15.08 3.98
CA LEU A 52 5.05 15.05 3.80
C LEU A 52 4.56 16.48 3.52
N ARG A 53 3.86 16.64 2.39
CA ARG A 53 3.15 17.89 2.10
C ARG A 53 1.89 17.97 2.96
N ALA A 54 1.66 19.14 3.54
CA ALA A 54 0.43 19.50 4.24
C ALA A 54 -0.70 19.78 3.23
#